data_AF-A0A1Y1WQM1-F1
#
_entry.id   AF-A0A1Y1WQM1-F1
#
_cell.length_a   1.000
_cell.length_b   1.000
_cell.length_c   1.000
_cell.angle_alpha   90.00
_cell.angle_beta   90.00
_cell.angle_gamma   90.00
#
_symmetry.space_group_name_H-M   'P 1'
#
loop_
_entity.id
_entity.type
_entity.pdbx_description
1 polymer ?
#
loop_
_entity_poly.entity_id
_entity_poly.type
_entity_poly.pdbx_seq_one_letter_code
_entity_poly.pdbx_strand_id
1 'polypeptide(L)'
;MSSKRIKHNLSCPELTVLTINCDNNEENNEKNNNEKIDELVNYIKDITYVVLTNLVDIYFKNVAENERRKSFIKESFNVNITKRVTHKYYNNEEKDSVKKMGINCFENLFFTKYIAKKMLVTESLKVFIIVLLHTILLIQVKDLELLVLITQTVFSSEYLFKYIKFVYFIVQVSRIYAKMFDMFITNPRIDEKKMMVKTLDVKFN
;
A
#
# COMPACT_ATOMS: atom_id res chain seq x y z
N MET A 1 72.91 21.74 39.31
CA MET A 1 72.39 22.66 38.29
C MET A 1 71.04 22.12 37.82
N SER A 2 70.02 22.99 37.74
CA SER A 2 68.68 22.75 37.18
C SER A 2 67.61 22.03 38.03
N SER A 3 67.06 22.80 38.98
CA SER A 3 65.64 23.04 39.24
C SER A 3 64.61 21.94 38.88
N LYS A 4 64.23 21.12 39.87
CA LYS A 4 62.89 20.51 39.94
C LYS A 4 61.87 21.63 40.21
N ARG A 5 61.25 22.18 39.15
CA ARG A 5 60.02 22.98 39.29
C ARG A 5 58.89 22.02 39.67
N ILE A 6 58.60 21.97 40.97
CA ILE A 6 57.33 21.50 41.50
C ILE A 6 56.26 22.43 40.88
N LYS A 7 55.55 21.97 39.85
CA LYS A 7 54.31 22.61 39.44
C LYS A 7 53.32 22.39 40.58
N HIS A 8 53.22 23.37 41.46
CA HIS A 8 52.16 23.47 42.43
C HIS A 8 50.85 23.58 41.63
N ASN A 9 50.15 22.46 41.46
CA ASN A 9 48.77 22.48 41.00
C ASN A 9 47.95 23.13 42.12
N LEU A 10 47.84 24.46 42.12
CA LEU A 10 46.64 25.08 42.66
C LEU A 10 45.50 24.69 41.72
N SER A 11 44.88 23.56 42.01
CA SER A 11 43.56 23.23 41.49
C SER A 11 42.60 24.24 42.11
N CYS A 12 42.37 25.37 41.43
CA CYS A 12 41.23 26.22 41.73
C CYS A 12 39.98 25.45 41.31
N PRO A 13 39.15 24.99 42.26
CA PRO A 13 37.98 24.17 41.95
C PRO A 13 37.04 24.87 40.95
N GLU A 14 37.02 26.20 40.96
CA GLU A 14 36.24 27.04 40.05
C GLU A 14 36.66 26.92 38.58
N LEU A 15 37.97 26.78 38.30
CA LEU A 15 38.48 26.68 36.92
C LEU A 15 38.19 25.29 36.33
N THR A 16 38.27 24.24 37.15
CA THR A 16 37.95 22.87 36.76
C THR A 16 36.45 22.68 36.50
N VAL A 17 35.59 23.35 37.28
CA VAL A 17 34.13 23.34 37.07
C VAL A 17 33.76 24.09 35.79
N LEU A 18 34.42 25.20 35.49
CA LEU A 18 34.21 25.96 34.25
C LEU A 18 34.56 25.13 33.00
N THR A 19 35.69 24.42 33.00
CA THR A 19 36.08 23.57 31.86
C THR A 19 35.09 22.43 31.63
N ILE A 20 34.62 21.77 32.70
CA ILE A 20 33.63 20.68 32.60
C ILE A 20 32.30 21.19 32.04
N ASN A 21 31.85 22.37 32.47
CA ASN A 21 30.61 22.96 31.97
C ASN A 21 30.70 23.37 30.50
N CYS A 22 31.87 23.86 30.05
CA CYS A 22 32.09 24.18 28.64
C CYS A 22 32.05 22.92 27.77
N ASP A 23 32.77 21.86 28.14
CA ASP A 23 32.80 20.60 27.38
C ASP A 23 31.41 19.95 27.30
N ASN A 24 30.67 19.91 28.42
CA ASN A 24 29.29 19.39 28.45
C ASN A 24 28.33 20.21 27.57
N ASN A 25 28.52 21.53 27.47
CA ASN A 25 27.67 22.37 26.63
C ASN A 25 27.95 22.18 25.14
N GLU A 26 29.21 21.99 24.74
CA GLU A 26 29.57 21.68 23.36
C GLU A 26 29.06 20.30 22.94
N GLU A 27 29.23 19.29 23.78
CA GLU A 27 28.77 17.92 23.49
C GLU A 27 27.23 17.84 23.41
N ASN A 28 26.52 18.56 24.29
CA ASN A 28 25.05 18.69 24.22
C ASN A 28 24.59 19.44 22.96
N ASN A 29 25.30 20.48 22.53
CA ASN A 29 24.98 21.21 21.30
C ASN A 29 25.21 20.36 20.05
N GLU A 30 26.31 19.61 20.00
CA GLU A 30 26.61 18.71 18.89
C GLU A 30 25.59 17.57 18.80
N LYS A 31 25.20 16.99 19.94
CA LYS A 31 24.16 15.96 20.00
C LYS A 31 22.79 16.47 19.54
N ASN A 32 22.38 17.65 20.00
CA ASN A 32 21.14 18.30 19.56
C ASN A 32 21.14 18.62 18.06
N ASN A 33 22.30 18.99 17.49
CA ASN A 33 22.42 19.25 16.06
C ASN A 33 22.30 17.98 15.22
N ASN A 34 22.92 16.88 15.68
CA ASN A 34 22.81 15.58 15.02
C ASN A 34 21.37 15.03 15.06
N GLU A 35 20.67 15.16 16.20
CA GLU A 35 19.25 14.77 16.32
C GLU A 35 18.36 15.56 15.33
N LYS A 36 18.58 16.87 15.19
CA LYS A 36 17.86 17.70 14.20
C LYS A 36 18.15 17.29 12.74
N ILE A 37 19.38 16.93 12.43
CA ILE A 37 19.75 16.46 11.09
C ILE A 37 19.03 15.13 10.78
N ASP A 38 18.98 14.21 11.74
CA ASP A 38 18.27 12.93 11.58
C ASP A 38 16.76 13.13 11.39
N GLU A 39 16.14 14.05 12.13
CA GLU A 39 14.74 14.44 11.92
C GLU A 39 14.48 14.98 10.51
N LEU A 40 15.35 15.87 10.02
CA LEU A 40 15.24 16.43 8.66
C LEU A 40 15.39 15.35 7.58
N VAL A 41 16.33 14.42 7.77
CA VAL A 41 16.52 13.30 6.85
C VAL A 41 15.28 12.40 6.82
N ASN A 42 14.68 12.11 7.97
CA ASN A 42 13.45 11.31 8.05
C ASN A 42 12.28 12.00 7.35
N TYR A 43 12.10 13.30 7.57
CA TYR A 43 11.07 14.09 6.91
C TYR A 43 11.21 14.07 5.37
N ILE A 44 12.43 14.22 4.86
CA ILE A 44 12.71 14.15 3.40
C ILE A 44 12.39 12.77 2.84
N LYS A 45 12.71 11.69 3.57
CA LYS A 45 12.37 10.31 3.17
C LYS A 45 10.86 10.11 3.09
N ASP A 46 10.11 10.59 4.08
CA ASP A 46 8.66 10.46 4.10
C ASP A 46 8.01 11.16 2.90
N ILE A 47 8.42 12.41 2.61
CA ILE A 47 7.96 13.13 1.42
C ILE A 47 8.30 12.35 0.15
N THR A 48 9.53 11.88 0.03
CA THR A 48 9.99 11.13 -1.16
C THR A 48 9.16 9.85 -1.35
N TYR A 49 8.91 9.11 -0.26
CA TYR A 49 8.09 7.91 -0.28
C TYR A 49 6.66 8.21 -0.75
N VAL A 50 6.04 9.26 -0.21
CA VAL A 50 4.68 9.68 -0.58
C VAL A 50 4.62 10.08 -2.06
N VAL A 51 5.59 10.85 -2.56
CA VAL A 51 5.62 11.25 -3.98
C VAL A 51 5.80 10.04 -4.90
N LEU A 52 6.74 9.14 -4.59
CA LEU A 52 7.00 7.96 -5.42
C LEU A 52 5.80 7.00 -5.46
N THR A 53 5.19 6.73 -4.31
CA THR A 53 3.99 5.86 -4.23
C THR A 53 2.82 6.44 -5.02
N ASN A 54 2.57 7.75 -4.93
CA ASN A 54 1.53 8.42 -5.71
C ASN A 54 1.84 8.41 -7.22
N LEU A 55 3.11 8.58 -7.63
CA LEU A 55 3.48 8.47 -9.04
C LEU A 55 3.25 7.06 -9.61
N VAL A 56 3.60 6.02 -8.85
CA VAL A 56 3.32 4.63 -9.23
C VAL A 56 1.82 4.42 -9.40
N ASP A 57 1.02 4.92 -8.46
CA ASP A 57 -0.42 4.72 -8.46
C ASP A 57 -1.14 5.51 -9.54
N ILE A 58 -0.76 6.76 -9.78
CA ILE A 58 -1.43 7.64 -10.73
C ILE A 58 -0.93 7.42 -12.15
N TYR A 59 0.37 7.22 -12.37
CA TYR A 59 0.89 7.14 -13.73
C TYR A 59 1.02 5.69 -14.21
N PHE A 60 1.84 4.89 -13.52
CA PHE A 60 2.22 3.58 -14.00
C PHE A 60 1.05 2.59 -14.01
N LYS A 61 0.23 2.57 -12.94
CA LYS A 61 -0.97 1.72 -12.91
C LYS A 61 -1.95 2.11 -14.02
N ASN A 62 -2.21 3.40 -14.21
CA ASN A 62 -3.12 3.88 -15.26
C ASN A 62 -2.65 3.52 -16.67
N VAL A 63 -1.35 3.63 -16.95
CA VAL A 63 -0.77 3.22 -18.25
C VAL A 63 -0.95 1.72 -18.47
N ALA A 64 -0.64 0.89 -17.46
CA ALA A 64 -0.79 -0.56 -17.54
C ALA A 64 -2.26 -0.99 -17.71
N GLU A 65 -3.18 -0.37 -16.98
CA GLU A 65 -4.61 -0.62 -17.12
C GLU A 65 -5.14 -0.21 -18.49
N ASN A 66 -4.68 0.92 -19.01
CA ASN A 66 -5.10 1.39 -20.32
C ASN A 66 -4.72 0.41 -21.44
N GLU A 67 -3.49 -0.11 -21.40
CA GLU A 67 -3.07 -1.14 -22.34
C GLU A 67 -3.87 -2.45 -22.15
N ARG A 68 -4.18 -2.85 -20.91
CA ARG A 68 -5.04 -4.01 -20.65
C ARG A 68 -6.46 -3.84 -21.22
N ARG A 69 -7.04 -2.64 -21.13
CA ARG A 69 -8.35 -2.33 -21.74
C ARG A 69 -8.30 -2.40 -23.27
N LYS A 70 -7.22 -1.89 -23.89
CA LYS A 70 -7.02 -2.00 -25.34
C LYS A 70 -6.87 -3.45 -25.78
N SER A 71 -6.09 -4.27 -25.08
CA SER A 71 -5.97 -5.70 -25.37
C SER A 71 -7.31 -6.43 -25.21
N PHE A 72 -8.07 -6.12 -24.16
CA PHE A 72 -9.41 -6.69 -23.97
C PHE A 72 -10.35 -6.39 -25.15
N ILE A 73 -10.45 -5.13 -25.58
CA ILE A 73 -11.30 -4.73 -26.70
C ILE A 73 -10.80 -5.34 -28.02
N LYS A 74 -9.48 -5.35 -28.25
CA LYS A 74 -8.86 -5.98 -29.42
C LYS A 74 -9.27 -7.44 -29.56
N GLU A 75 -9.12 -8.23 -28.51
CA GLU A 75 -9.41 -9.67 -28.57
C GLU A 75 -10.91 -9.96 -28.63
N SER A 76 -11.75 -9.13 -28.00
CA SER A 76 -13.20 -9.29 -28.03
C SER A 76 -13.85 -8.91 -29.36
N PHE A 77 -13.40 -7.83 -30.00
CA PHE A 77 -13.99 -7.30 -31.24
C PHE A 77 -13.13 -7.55 -32.49
N ASN A 78 -11.99 -8.24 -32.34
CA ASN A 78 -11.01 -8.48 -33.41
C ASN A 78 -10.54 -7.18 -34.09
N VAL A 79 -10.33 -6.12 -33.31
CA VAL A 79 -9.92 -4.78 -33.78
C VAL A 79 -8.48 -4.47 -33.40
N ASN A 80 -7.67 -3.99 -34.35
CA ASN A 80 -6.26 -3.71 -34.08
C ASN A 80 -6.03 -2.32 -33.48
N ILE A 81 -6.26 -2.17 -32.18
CA ILE A 81 -6.09 -0.91 -31.42
C ILE A 81 -4.84 -0.87 -30.53
N THR A 82 -4.07 -1.96 -30.48
CA THR A 82 -2.78 -2.02 -29.78
C THR A 82 -1.82 -2.98 -30.49
N LYS A 83 -0.55 -2.59 -30.53
CA LYS A 83 0.55 -3.41 -31.08
C LYS A 83 0.95 -4.56 -30.14
N ARG A 84 0.51 -4.54 -28.87
CA ARG A 84 0.79 -5.62 -27.92
C ARG A 84 -0.06 -6.85 -28.22
N VAL A 85 0.56 -8.03 -28.09
CA VAL A 85 -0.10 -9.33 -28.19
C VAL A 85 -0.20 -9.92 -26.79
N THR A 86 -1.38 -10.38 -26.39
CA THR A 86 -1.59 -11.05 -25.11
C THR A 86 -1.55 -12.56 -25.32
N HIS A 87 -0.68 -13.26 -24.60
CA HIS A 87 -0.62 -14.72 -24.62
C HIS A 87 -1.41 -15.28 -23.45
N LYS A 88 -2.29 -16.27 -23.71
CA LYS A 88 -3.13 -16.96 -22.70
C LYS A 88 -4.12 -16.05 -21.93
N TYR A 89 -4.39 -14.87 -22.47
CA TYR A 89 -5.34 -13.93 -21.90
C TYR A 89 -6.31 -13.54 -23.02
N TYR A 90 -7.62 -13.64 -22.75
CA TYR A 90 -8.70 -13.35 -23.72
C TYR A 90 -8.76 -14.28 -24.94
N ASN A 91 -8.28 -15.52 -24.79
CA ASN A 91 -8.15 -16.52 -25.85
C ASN A 91 -9.40 -17.40 -26.04
N ASN A 92 -10.58 -16.88 -25.70
CA ASN A 92 -11.82 -17.62 -25.89
C ASN A 92 -12.17 -17.80 -27.38
N GLU A 93 -12.77 -18.94 -27.74
CA GLU A 93 -13.12 -19.29 -29.13
C GLU A 93 -14.49 -18.77 -29.60
N GLU A 94 -15.24 -18.07 -28.74
CA GLU A 94 -16.55 -17.50 -29.08
C GLU A 94 -16.45 -16.52 -30.26
N LYS A 95 -17.39 -16.63 -31.20
CA LYS A 95 -17.36 -15.88 -32.47
C LYS A 95 -18.11 -14.55 -32.37
N ASP A 96 -19.21 -14.51 -31.62
CA ASP A 96 -19.94 -13.27 -31.39
C ASP A 96 -19.12 -12.33 -30.50
N SER A 97 -18.83 -11.13 -30.99
CA SER A 97 -17.90 -10.22 -30.30
C SER A 97 -18.39 -9.78 -28.91
N VAL A 98 -19.69 -9.56 -28.74
CA VAL A 98 -20.23 -9.08 -27.46
C VAL A 98 -20.29 -10.23 -26.46
N LYS A 99 -20.69 -11.42 -26.90
CA LYS A 99 -20.67 -12.63 -26.09
C LYS A 99 -19.24 -13.01 -25.72
N LYS A 100 -18.29 -12.94 -26.65
CA LYS A 100 -16.85 -13.13 -26.40
C LYS A 100 -16.33 -12.13 -25.37
N MET A 101 -16.73 -10.86 -25.46
CA MET A 101 -16.40 -9.85 -24.43
C MET A 101 -16.93 -10.26 -23.05
N GLY A 102 -18.17 -10.70 -22.97
CA GLY A 102 -18.79 -11.15 -21.73
C GLY A 102 -18.10 -12.37 -21.11
N ILE A 103 -17.77 -13.38 -21.93
CA ILE A 103 -17.06 -14.58 -21.47
C ILE A 103 -15.64 -14.23 -21.00
N ASN A 104 -14.89 -13.45 -21.77
CA ASN A 104 -13.55 -12.97 -21.39
C ASN A 104 -13.59 -12.18 -20.07
N CYS A 105 -14.62 -11.35 -19.87
CA CYS A 105 -14.81 -10.61 -18.62
C CYS A 105 -15.12 -11.55 -17.45
N PHE A 106 -15.98 -12.55 -17.67
CA PHE A 106 -16.33 -13.53 -16.66
C PHE A 106 -15.13 -14.37 -16.21
N GLU A 107 -14.32 -14.84 -17.16
CA GLU A 107 -13.08 -15.58 -16.89
C GLU A 107 -12.08 -14.74 -16.08
N ASN A 108 -11.85 -13.49 -16.49
CA ASN A 108 -11.02 -12.56 -15.73
C ASN A 108 -11.51 -12.41 -14.29
N LEU A 109 -12.83 -12.22 -14.11
CA LEU A 109 -13.44 -12.03 -12.81
C LEU A 109 -13.35 -13.28 -11.93
N PHE A 110 -13.45 -14.47 -12.52
CA PHE A 110 -13.21 -15.74 -11.83
C PHE A 110 -11.78 -15.78 -11.27
N PHE A 111 -10.77 -15.47 -12.08
CA PHE A 111 -9.38 -15.42 -11.63
C PHE A 111 -9.15 -14.34 -10.58
N THR A 112 -9.68 -13.14 -10.77
CA THR A 112 -9.59 -12.05 -9.78
C THR A 112 -10.18 -12.49 -8.45
N LYS A 113 -11.37 -13.09 -8.45
CA LYS A 113 -12.01 -13.60 -7.23
C LYS A 113 -11.17 -14.68 -6.55
N TYR A 114 -10.63 -15.61 -7.31
CA TYR A 114 -9.78 -16.69 -6.77
C TYR A 114 -8.51 -16.14 -6.12
N ILE A 115 -7.77 -15.28 -6.83
CA ILE A 115 -6.53 -14.68 -6.34
C ILE A 115 -6.81 -13.79 -5.13
N ALA A 116 -7.84 -12.93 -5.19
CA ALA A 116 -8.18 -12.03 -4.09
C ALA A 116 -8.59 -12.79 -2.82
N LYS A 117 -9.32 -13.90 -2.95
CA LYS A 117 -9.64 -14.78 -1.80
C LYS A 117 -8.39 -15.43 -1.21
N LYS A 118 -7.44 -15.86 -2.03
CA LYS A 118 -6.16 -16.39 -1.54
C LYS A 118 -5.35 -15.31 -0.81
N MET A 119 -5.33 -14.10 -1.36
CA MET A 119 -4.66 -12.93 -0.76
C MET A 119 -5.34 -12.47 0.53
N LEU A 120 -6.66 -12.67 0.69
CA LEU A 120 -7.37 -12.33 1.92
C LEU A 120 -6.72 -12.97 3.13
N VAL A 121 -6.41 -14.27 3.08
CA VAL A 121 -5.79 -14.99 4.20
C VAL A 121 -4.46 -14.35 4.59
N THR A 122 -3.60 -14.05 3.60
CA THR A 122 -2.29 -13.46 3.85
C THR A 122 -2.38 -12.03 4.37
N GLU A 123 -3.30 -11.22 3.85
CA GLU A 123 -3.47 -9.82 4.30
C GLU A 123 -4.16 -9.75 5.67
N SER A 124 -5.14 -10.62 5.94
CA SER A 124 -5.77 -10.73 7.26
C SER A 124 -4.77 -11.11 8.33
N LEU A 125 -3.83 -12.02 8.04
CA LEU A 125 -2.78 -12.41 8.99
C LEU A 125 -1.86 -11.23 9.32
N LYS A 126 -1.47 -10.42 8.34
CA LYS A 126 -0.64 -9.22 8.57
C LYS A 126 -1.35 -8.23 9.49
N VAL A 127 -2.62 -7.93 9.21
CA VAL A 127 -3.41 -7.02 10.04
C VAL A 127 -3.60 -7.57 11.45
N PHE A 128 -3.86 -8.88 11.57
CA PHE A 128 -3.95 -9.53 12.87
C PHE A 128 -2.68 -9.36 13.70
N ILE A 129 -1.50 -9.57 13.10
CA ILE A 129 -0.21 -9.36 13.78
C ILE A 129 -0.06 -7.90 14.25
N ILE A 130 -0.40 -6.92 13.41
CA ILE A 130 -0.32 -5.49 13.77
C ILE A 130 -1.24 -5.17 14.95
N VAL A 131 -2.49 -5.64 14.92
CA VAL A 131 -3.46 -5.43 16.01
C VAL A 131 -3.01 -6.14 17.30
N LEU A 132 -2.46 -7.35 17.19
CA LEU A 132 -1.93 -8.09 18.33
C LEU A 132 -0.75 -7.34 18.97
N LEU A 133 0.24 -6.93 18.17
CA LEU A 133 1.38 -6.13 18.66
C LEU A 133 0.90 -4.84 19.31
N HIS A 134 -0.07 -4.15 18.69
CA HIS A 134 -0.66 -2.96 19.28
C HIS A 134 -1.32 -3.25 20.64
N THR A 135 -2.03 -4.37 20.76
CA THR A 135 -2.68 -4.78 22.01
C THR A 135 -1.67 -5.10 23.11
N ILE A 136 -0.55 -5.74 22.78
CA ILE A 136 0.54 -5.97 23.76
C ILE A 136 1.10 -4.65 24.26
N LEU A 137 1.35 -3.69 23.37
CA LEU A 137 1.83 -2.35 23.74
C LEU A 137 0.82 -1.63 24.64
N LEU A 138 -0.49 -1.76 24.38
CA LEU A 138 -1.54 -1.17 25.22
C LEU A 138 -1.47 -1.65 26.69
N ILE A 139 -1.04 -2.88 26.94
CA ILE A 139 -0.95 -3.45 28.29
C ILE A 139 0.35 -3.02 28.99
N GLN A 140 1.44 -2.83 28.23
CA GLN A 140 2.77 -2.57 28.80
C GLN A 140 3.01 -1.08 29.11
N VAL A 141 2.42 -0.18 28.33
CA VAL A 141 2.62 1.27 28.49
C VAL A 141 1.76 1.79 29.63
N LYS A 142 2.41 2.37 30.66
CA LYS A 142 1.73 3.02 31.80
C LYS A 142 1.42 4.50 31.54
N ASP A 143 2.16 5.13 30.63
CA ASP A 143 1.99 6.53 30.28
C ASP A 143 0.83 6.68 29.29
N LEU A 144 -0.24 7.32 29.74
CA LEU A 144 -1.46 7.50 28.96
C LEU A 144 -1.23 8.39 27.73
N GLU A 145 -0.35 9.39 27.79
CA GLU A 145 -0.09 10.30 26.67
C GLU A 145 0.64 9.57 25.54
N LEU A 146 1.68 8.80 25.90
CA LEU A 146 2.44 7.98 24.96
C LEU A 146 1.55 6.89 24.33
N LEU A 147 0.60 6.35 25.09
CA LEU A 147 -0.37 5.38 24.60
C LEU A 147 -1.27 5.96 23.51
N VAL A 148 -1.85 7.14 23.76
CA VAL A 148 -2.73 7.83 22.80
C VAL A 148 -1.96 8.13 21.51
N LEU A 149 -0.70 8.56 21.59
CA LEU A 149 0.13 8.85 20.43
C LEU A 149 0.38 7.60 19.56
N ILE A 150 0.70 6.46 20.19
CA ILE A 150 0.91 5.18 19.47
C ILE A 150 -0.39 4.73 18.81
N THR A 151 -1.52 4.75 19.53
CA THR A 151 -2.83 4.38 18.98
C THR A 151 -3.19 5.27 17.79
N GLN A 152 -3.02 6.59 17.91
CA GLN A 152 -3.28 7.51 16.82
C GLN A 152 -2.43 7.20 15.59
N THR A 153 -1.15 6.87 15.79
CA THR A 153 -0.23 6.52 14.69
C THR A 153 -0.65 5.22 13.99
N VAL A 154 -1.02 4.18 14.75
CA VAL A 154 -1.47 2.90 14.20
C VAL A 154 -2.77 3.06 13.42
N PHE A 155 -3.75 3.80 13.94
CA PHE A 155 -5.02 4.03 13.26
C PHE A 155 -4.92 5.02 12.09
N SER A 156 -4.00 5.98 12.16
CA SER A 156 -3.68 6.89 11.05
C SER A 156 -2.88 6.18 9.96
N SER A 157 -2.38 4.97 10.20
CA SER A 157 -1.60 4.25 9.20
C SER A 157 -2.46 3.91 7.98
N GLU A 158 -1.89 4.11 6.79
CA GLU A 158 -2.54 3.74 5.54
C GLU A 158 -2.86 2.24 5.45
N TYR A 159 -2.18 1.40 6.24
CA TYR A 159 -2.30 -0.06 6.19
C TYR A 159 -3.69 -0.55 6.58
N LEU A 160 -4.28 -0.05 7.67
CA LEU A 160 -5.61 -0.49 8.10
C LEU A 160 -6.68 -0.08 7.08
N PHE A 161 -6.60 1.15 6.58
CA PHE A 161 -7.48 1.64 5.52
C PHE A 161 -7.33 0.85 4.22
N LYS A 162 -6.10 0.50 3.82
CA LYS A 162 -5.84 -0.38 2.65
C LYS A 162 -6.51 -1.74 2.82
N TYR A 163 -6.46 -2.33 4.02
CA TYR A 163 -7.13 -3.60 4.30
C TYR A 163 -8.66 -3.49 4.22
N ILE A 164 -9.26 -2.45 4.80
CA ILE A 164 -10.72 -2.21 4.70
C ILE A 164 -11.14 -2.08 3.23
N LYS A 165 -10.40 -1.28 2.43
CA LYS A 165 -10.62 -1.15 0.98
C LYS A 165 -10.48 -2.50 0.26
N PHE A 166 -9.52 -3.33 0.67
CA PHE A 166 -9.32 -4.66 0.09
C PHE A 166 -10.46 -5.63 0.40
N VAL A 167 -10.98 -5.63 1.63
CA VAL A 167 -12.18 -6.41 2.00
C VAL A 167 -13.39 -5.95 1.18
N TYR A 168 -13.59 -4.64 1.07
CA TYR A 168 -14.65 -4.06 0.24
C TYR A 168 -14.52 -4.51 -1.23
N PHE A 169 -13.30 -4.47 -1.79
CA PHE A 169 -13.01 -4.96 -3.14
C PHE A 169 -13.39 -6.44 -3.33
N ILE A 170 -13.05 -7.32 -2.38
CA ILE A 170 -13.40 -8.75 -2.46
C ILE A 170 -14.93 -8.97 -2.45
N VAL A 171 -15.65 -8.21 -1.62
CA VAL A 171 -17.12 -8.25 -1.59
C VAL A 171 -17.68 -7.84 -2.94
N GLN A 172 -17.17 -6.75 -3.53
CA GLN A 172 -17.64 -6.27 -4.83
C GLN A 172 -17.34 -7.25 -5.96
N VAL A 173 -16.13 -7.78 -6.03
CA VAL A 173 -15.75 -8.84 -6.99
C VAL A 173 -16.67 -10.05 -6.85
N SER A 174 -16.98 -10.47 -5.62
CA SER A 174 -17.87 -11.60 -5.37
C SER A 174 -19.31 -11.32 -5.81
N ARG A 175 -19.80 -10.09 -5.60
CA ARG A 175 -21.13 -9.64 -6.03
C ARG A 175 -21.25 -9.63 -7.55
N ILE A 176 -20.27 -9.04 -8.24
CA ILE A 176 -20.24 -8.99 -9.71
C ILE A 176 -20.13 -10.42 -10.28
N TYR A 177 -19.31 -11.27 -9.66
CA TYR A 177 -19.16 -12.66 -10.08
C TYR A 177 -20.47 -13.41 -10.01
N ALA A 178 -21.24 -13.26 -8.92
CA ALA A 178 -22.54 -13.92 -8.79
C ALA A 178 -23.52 -13.49 -9.88
N LYS A 179 -23.56 -12.19 -10.22
CA LYS A 179 -24.40 -11.69 -11.33
C LYS A 179 -24.00 -12.29 -12.68
N MET A 180 -22.70 -12.35 -12.97
CA MET A 180 -22.20 -12.93 -14.22
C MET A 180 -22.42 -14.46 -14.25
N PHE A 181 -22.22 -15.15 -13.12
CA PHE A 181 -22.47 -16.58 -13.03
C PHE A 181 -23.94 -16.92 -13.31
N ASP A 182 -24.88 -16.17 -12.72
CA ASP A 182 -26.32 -16.35 -12.99
C ASP A 182 -26.65 -16.17 -14.48
N MET A 183 -26.04 -15.15 -15.09
CA MET A 183 -26.24 -14.78 -16.48
C MET A 183 -25.70 -15.80 -17.49
N PHE A 184 -24.51 -16.36 -17.24
CA PHE A 184 -23.86 -17.28 -18.18
C PHE A 184 -24.17 -18.76 -17.91
N ILE A 185 -24.44 -19.14 -16.66
CA ILE A 185 -24.54 -20.54 -16.23
C ILE A 185 -25.96 -20.91 -15.79
N THR A 186 -26.58 -20.12 -14.90
CA THR A 186 -27.85 -20.49 -14.26
C THR A 186 -29.06 -20.26 -15.16
N ASN A 187 -29.06 -19.19 -15.96
CA ASN A 187 -30.14 -18.90 -16.91
C ASN A 187 -29.61 -18.57 -18.31
N PRO A 188 -29.15 -19.57 -19.09
CA PRO A 188 -28.60 -19.35 -20.43
C PRO A 188 -29.68 -18.94 -21.46
N ARG A 189 -30.97 -18.98 -21.11
CA ARG A 189 -32.11 -18.57 -21.96
C ARG A 189 -32.40 -17.07 -21.88
N ILE A 190 -31.37 -16.26 -21.64
CA ILE A 190 -31.48 -14.82 -21.76
C ILE A 190 -31.37 -14.49 -23.25
N ASP A 191 -32.47 -13.99 -23.81
CA ASP A 191 -32.57 -13.38 -25.14
C ASP A 191 -31.29 -12.56 -25.46
N GLU A 192 -30.65 -12.74 -26.61
CA GLU A 192 -29.32 -12.17 -26.93
C GLU A 192 -29.26 -10.67 -26.61
N LYS A 193 -30.36 -9.94 -26.86
CA LYS A 193 -30.51 -8.52 -26.52
C LYS A 193 -30.43 -8.25 -25.01
N LYS A 194 -31.08 -9.08 -24.20
CA LYS A 194 -31.06 -8.97 -22.73
C LYS A 194 -29.71 -9.40 -22.16
N MET A 195 -28.97 -10.25 -22.87
CA MET A 195 -27.60 -10.62 -22.53
C MET A 195 -26.65 -9.45 -22.81
N MET A 196 -26.71 -8.84 -23.99
CA MET A 196 -25.92 -7.65 -24.31
C MET A 196 -26.13 -6.51 -23.30
N VAL A 197 -27.39 -6.18 -22.97
CA VAL A 197 -27.71 -5.09 -22.03
C VAL A 197 -27.13 -5.36 -20.65
N LYS A 198 -27.25 -6.58 -20.12
CA LYS A 198 -26.70 -6.92 -18.80
C LYS A 198 -25.17 -6.95 -18.78
N THR A 199 -24.51 -7.41 -19.84
CA THR A 199 -23.03 -7.38 -19.92
C THR A 199 -22.51 -5.96 -19.95
N LEU A 200 -23.21 -5.05 -20.64
CA LEU A 200 -22.87 -3.63 -20.64
C LEU A 200 -23.11 -3.01 -19.26
N ASP A 201 -24.28 -3.24 -18.65
CA ASP A 201 -24.65 -2.69 -17.33
C ASP A 201 -23.67 -3.10 -16.21
N VAL A 202 -23.22 -4.36 -16.21
CA VAL A 202 -22.20 -4.86 -15.26
C VAL A 202 -20.84 -4.16 -15.43
N LYS A 203 -20.52 -3.65 -16.62
CA LYS A 203 -19.26 -2.96 -16.89
C LYS A 203 -19.31 -1.46 -16.53
N PHE A 204 -20.50 -0.88 -16.41
CA PHE A 204 -20.73 0.54 -16.14
C PHE A 204 -21.09 0.83 -14.66
N ASN A 205 -21.08 -0.17 -13.78
CA ASN A 205 -21.42 -0.06 -12.35
C ASN A 205 -20.32 -0.70 -11.48
#